data_AF-A0AA36JKQ6-F1
#
_entry.id   AF-A0AA36JKQ6-F1
#
_cell.length_a   1.000
_cell.length_b   1.000
_cell.length_c   1.000
_cell.angle_alpha   90.00
_cell.angle_beta   90.00
_cell.angle_gamma   90.00
#
_symmetry.space_group_name_H-M   'P 1'
#
loop_
_entity.id
_entity.type
_entity.pdbx_description
1 polymer ?
#
loop_
_entity_poly.entity_id
_entity_poly.type
_entity_poly.pdbx_seq_one_letter_code
_entity_poly.pdbx_strand_id
1 'polypeptide(L)'
;MVLAESATSLLFKLSQKMSQKGFLEALHRCCKYSWDKRPYDFVHLPWSKLAVVNFVSVDACTSCFQMMNAVAGYPGVCVAGVRRAANQGLEANLAHFCAKCSQSSTYEYLPLIFVSGKEVPLDWACERFAPR
;
A
#
# COMPACT_ATOMS: atom_id res chain seq x y z
N MET A 1 -16.68 9.68 4.62
CA MET A 1 -16.61 8.41 3.85
C MET A 1 -16.36 7.29 4.84
N VAL A 2 -17.13 6.21 4.78
CA VAL A 2 -17.02 5.07 5.73
C VAL A 2 -16.23 3.94 5.04
N LEU A 3 -15.27 3.35 5.75
CA LEU A 3 -14.56 2.17 5.28
C LEU A 3 -15.47 0.94 5.47
N ALA A 4 -15.58 0.09 4.45
CA ALA A 4 -16.34 -1.16 4.59
C ALA A 4 -15.70 -2.06 5.65
N GLU A 5 -16.52 -2.77 6.44
CA GLU A 5 -16.08 -3.57 7.60
C GLU A 5 -15.06 -4.67 7.24
N SER A 6 -14.96 -5.07 5.97
CA SER A 6 -14.04 -6.11 5.51
C SER A 6 -12.85 -5.58 4.71
N ALA A 7 -12.61 -4.27 4.68
CA ALA A 7 -11.56 -3.70 3.86
C ALA A 7 -10.16 -3.96 4.44
N THR A 8 -9.25 -4.46 3.61
CA THR A 8 -7.85 -4.73 3.95
C THR A 8 -6.87 -3.87 3.16
N SER A 9 -7.32 -3.22 2.07
CA SER A 9 -6.44 -2.43 1.22
C SER A 9 -6.92 -0.99 1.04
N LEU A 10 -5.97 -0.06 1.17
CA LEU A 10 -6.18 1.38 1.02
C LEU A 10 -5.45 1.92 -0.21
N LEU A 11 -6.06 2.93 -0.80
CA LEU A 11 -5.54 3.73 -1.89
C LEU A 11 -5.32 5.15 -1.39
N PHE A 12 -4.07 5.60 -1.46
CA PHE A 12 -3.62 6.92 -1.05
C PHE A 12 -3.40 7.80 -2.28
N LYS A 13 -4.04 8.96 -2.28
CA LYS A 13 -3.73 10.06 -3.19
C LYS A 13 -2.68 10.94 -2.51
N LEU A 14 -1.50 11.05 -3.11
CA LEU A 14 -0.39 11.84 -2.56
C LEU A 14 -0.51 13.30 -3.01
N SER A 15 -0.16 14.23 -2.14
CA SER A 15 -0.17 15.68 -2.44
C SER A 15 0.96 16.08 -3.39
N GLN A 16 2.05 15.30 -3.42
CA GLN A 16 3.24 15.52 -4.26
C GLN A 16 3.79 14.20 -4.80
N LYS A 17 4.74 14.30 -5.74
CA LYS A 17 5.47 13.13 -6.23
C LYS A 17 6.35 12.57 -5.10
N MET A 18 6.31 11.27 -4.87
CA MET A 18 7.11 10.62 -3.83
C MET A 18 7.72 9.31 -4.34
N SER A 19 8.90 8.99 -3.80
CA SER A 19 9.45 7.64 -3.89
C SER A 19 8.72 6.72 -2.92
N GLN A 20 8.80 5.42 -3.18
CA GLN A 20 8.24 4.39 -2.30
C GLN A 20 8.80 4.49 -0.88
N LYS A 21 10.12 4.67 -0.74
CA LYS A 21 10.78 4.88 0.56
C LYS A 21 10.23 6.10 1.29
N GLY A 22 10.13 7.25 0.61
CA GLY A 22 9.62 8.48 1.22
C GLY A 22 8.16 8.36 1.63
N PHE A 23 7.33 7.67 0.84
CA PHE A 23 5.94 7.37 1.22
C PHE A 23 5.88 6.52 2.50
N LEU A 24 6.69 5.46 2.58
CA LEU A 24 6.73 4.59 3.77
C LEU A 24 7.20 5.34 5.02
N GLU A 25 8.24 6.16 4.92
CA GLU A 25 8.71 6.99 6.03
C GLU A 25 7.61 7.92 6.56
N ALA A 26 6.85 8.53 5.66
CA ALA A 26 5.74 9.39 6.04
C ALA A 26 4.58 8.59 6.65
N LEU A 27 4.22 7.44 6.07
CA LEU A 27 3.17 6.56 6.59
C LEU A 27 3.51 6.08 8.02
N HIS A 28 4.76 5.65 8.23
CA HIS A 28 5.25 5.20 9.55
C HIS A 28 5.21 6.32 10.57
N ARG A 29 5.62 7.53 10.19
CA ARG A 29 5.57 8.70 11.07
C ARG A 29 4.13 9.06 11.46
N CYS A 30 3.21 9.10 10.49
CA CYS A 30 1.82 9.46 10.72
C CYS A 30 1.08 8.41 11.57
N CYS A 31 1.28 7.13 11.27
CA CYS A 31 0.56 6.05 11.96
C CYS A 31 1.34 5.45 13.14
N LYS A 32 2.51 6.01 13.47
CA LYS A 32 3.42 5.53 14.54
C LYS A 32 3.79 4.05 14.39
N TYR A 33 4.00 3.60 13.16
CA TYR A 33 4.41 2.21 12.91
C TYR A 33 5.89 2.01 13.21
N SER A 34 6.23 0.79 13.61
CA SER A 34 7.61 0.35 13.73
C SER A 34 8.06 -0.30 12.42
N TRP A 35 9.31 -0.06 12.04
CA TRP A 35 9.94 -0.73 10.90
C TRP A 35 10.09 -2.25 11.10
N ASP A 36 10.17 -2.71 12.35
CA ASP A 36 10.29 -4.14 12.69
C ASP A 36 8.95 -4.86 12.65
N LYS A 37 7.84 -4.12 12.83
CA LYS A 37 6.48 -4.66 12.87
C LYS A 37 5.58 -3.88 11.92
N ARG A 38 5.77 -4.14 10.62
CA ARG A 38 4.99 -3.53 9.56
C ARG A 38 3.58 -4.13 9.56
N PRO A 39 2.51 -3.32 9.61
CA PRO A 39 1.14 -3.82 9.62
C PRO A 39 0.60 -4.08 8.19
N TYR A 40 1.48 -4.26 7.21
CA TYR A 40 1.14 -4.41 5.80
C TYR A 40 2.04 -5.44 5.12
N ASP A 41 1.50 -6.08 4.09
CA ASP A 41 2.14 -7.15 3.30
C ASP A 41 2.33 -6.77 1.82
N PHE A 42 1.75 -5.67 1.37
CA PHE A 42 1.87 -5.17 0.00
C PHE A 42 1.91 -3.65 -0.01
N VAL A 43 2.86 -3.07 -0.74
CA VAL A 43 2.94 -1.63 -1.01
C VAL A 43 3.32 -1.43 -2.46
N HIS A 44 2.53 -0.64 -3.19
CA HIS A 44 2.79 -0.37 -4.60
C HIS A 44 2.48 1.08 -4.93
N LEU A 45 3.44 1.78 -5.53
CA LEU A 45 3.24 3.11 -6.09
C LEU A 45 3.19 3.01 -7.61
N PRO A 46 2.03 2.66 -8.22
CA PRO A 46 1.95 2.56 -9.69
C PRO A 46 2.31 3.87 -10.38
N TRP A 47 2.04 5.00 -9.70
CA TRP A 47 2.42 6.34 -10.14
C TRP A 47 3.01 7.12 -8.96
N SER A 48 3.89 8.08 -9.25
CA SER A 48 4.54 8.91 -8.22
C SER A 48 3.58 9.69 -7.29
N LYS A 49 2.28 9.80 -7.61
CA LYS A 49 1.27 10.48 -6.77
C LYS A 49 0.18 9.55 -6.21
N LEU A 50 0.36 8.23 -6.30
CA LEU A 50 -0.67 7.27 -5.92
C LEU A 50 -0.01 6.03 -5.30
N ALA A 51 -0.49 5.61 -4.13
CA ALA A 51 0.02 4.42 -3.44
C ALA A 51 -1.13 3.49 -3.07
N VAL A 52 -0.92 2.18 -3.22
CA VAL A 52 -1.80 1.12 -2.75
C VAL A 52 -1.07 0.37 -1.64
N VAL A 53 -1.74 0.15 -0.52
CA VAL A 53 -1.22 -0.62 0.61
C VAL A 53 -2.25 -1.68 1.01
N ASN A 54 -1.82 -2.93 1.10
CA ASN A 54 -2.61 -3.98 1.74
C ASN A 54 -2.10 -4.23 3.16
N PHE A 55 -3.03 -4.23 4.11
CA PHE A 55 -2.77 -4.47 5.53
C PHE A 55 -2.99 -5.93 5.87
N VAL A 56 -2.21 -6.44 6.84
CA VAL A 56 -2.30 -7.84 7.29
C VAL A 56 -3.56 -8.14 8.09
N SER A 57 -4.28 -7.10 8.54
CA SER A 57 -5.56 -7.22 9.23
C SER A 57 -6.50 -6.06 8.92
N VAL A 58 -7.80 -6.31 9.07
CA VAL A 58 -8.86 -5.30 8.97
C VAL A 58 -8.65 -4.20 10.01
N ASP A 59 -8.24 -4.55 11.23
CA ASP A 59 -8.02 -3.58 12.31
C ASP A 59 -6.88 -2.61 11.98
N ALA A 60 -5.78 -3.13 11.42
CA ALA A 60 -4.66 -2.31 10.97
C ALA A 60 -5.07 -1.38 9.81
N CYS A 61 -5.82 -1.91 8.84
CA CYS A 61 -6.37 -1.13 7.74
C CYS A 61 -7.27 0.00 8.26
N THR A 62 -8.19 -0.33 9.16
CA THR A 62 -9.16 0.61 9.74
C THR A 62 -8.46 1.69 10.56
N SER A 63 -7.51 1.31 11.41
CA SER A 63 -6.71 2.25 12.21
C SER A 63 -5.94 3.21 11.31
N CYS A 64 -5.30 2.69 10.25
CA CYS A 64 -4.60 3.51 9.28
C CYS A 64 -5.55 4.47 8.56
N PHE A 65 -6.71 3.97 8.12
CA PHE A 65 -7.70 4.77 7.41
C PHE A 65 -8.21 5.91 8.29
N GLN A 66 -8.58 5.65 9.54
CA GLN A 66 -9.05 6.67 10.48
C GLN A 66 -8.01 7.77 10.70
N MET A 67 -6.76 7.38 10.98
CA MET A 67 -5.66 8.32 11.18
C MET A 67 -5.45 9.17 9.92
N MET A 68 -5.27 8.52 8.77
CA MET A 68 -4.93 9.21 7.52
C MET A 68 -6.10 10.03 6.98
N ASN A 69 -7.35 9.61 7.19
CA ASN A 69 -8.53 10.38 6.82
C ASN A 69 -8.70 11.63 7.72
N ALA A 70 -8.25 11.58 8.97
CA ALA A 70 -8.28 12.74 9.87
C ALA A 70 -7.22 13.79 9.51
N VAL A 71 -6.07 13.40 8.96
CA VAL A 71 -4.95 14.31 8.65
C VAL A 71 -4.76 14.59 7.16
N ALA A 72 -5.48 13.91 6.28
CA ALA A 72 -5.35 14.11 4.84
C ALA A 72 -5.70 15.55 4.45
N GLY A 73 -4.88 16.14 3.57
CA GLY A 73 -5.07 17.49 3.07
C GLY A 73 -4.56 18.61 3.99
N TYR A 74 -4.12 18.30 5.22
CA TYR A 74 -3.49 19.31 6.08
C TYR A 74 -2.13 19.77 5.50
N PRO A 75 -1.77 21.06 5.64
CA PRO A 75 -0.45 21.55 5.26
C PRO A 75 0.67 20.72 5.93
N GLY A 76 1.66 20.30 5.14
CA GLY A 76 2.77 19.46 5.60
C GLY A 76 2.51 17.95 5.60
N VAL A 77 1.27 17.50 5.36
CA VAL A 77 0.93 16.08 5.18
C VAL A 77 1.07 15.67 3.72
N CYS A 78 1.74 14.54 3.46
CA CYS A 78 2.03 14.09 2.10
C CYS A 78 0.85 13.36 1.41
N VAL A 79 -0.27 13.19 2.12
CA VAL A 79 -1.48 12.52 1.65
C VAL A 79 -2.59 13.55 1.48
N ALA A 80 -3.08 13.70 0.25
CA ALA A 80 -4.20 14.56 -0.10
C ALA A 80 -5.56 13.87 0.13
N GLY A 81 -5.58 12.54 0.20
CA GLY A 81 -6.79 11.78 0.47
C GLY A 81 -6.50 10.28 0.57
N VAL A 82 -7.34 9.57 1.31
CA VAL A 82 -7.28 8.12 1.45
C VAL A 82 -8.65 7.53 1.19
N ARG A 83 -8.70 6.40 0.48
CA ARG A 83 -9.94 5.65 0.22
C ARG A 83 -9.68 4.17 0.17
N ARG A 84 -10.75 3.37 0.18
CA ARG A 84 -10.67 1.94 -0.09
C ARG A 84 -10.09 1.71 -1.49
N ALA A 85 -9.17 0.75 -1.63
CA ALA A 85 -8.67 0.32 -2.93
C ALA A 85 -9.71 -0.52 -3.69
N ALA A 86 -9.63 -0.58 -5.02
CA ALA A 86 -10.56 -1.38 -5.82
C ALA A 86 -10.41 -2.88 -5.53
N ASN A 87 -9.17 -3.37 -5.46
CA ASN A 87 -8.84 -4.73 -5.08
C ASN A 87 -8.53 -4.79 -3.58
N GLN A 88 -8.87 -5.91 -2.93
CA GLN A 88 -8.69 -6.11 -1.49
C GLN A 88 -7.88 -7.38 -1.25
N GLY A 89 -6.90 -7.32 -0.36
CA GLY A 89 -5.99 -8.42 -0.06
C GLY A 89 -4.75 -8.45 -0.96
N LEU A 90 -3.73 -9.19 -0.51
CA LEU A 90 -2.46 -9.36 -1.21
C LEU A 90 -2.66 -9.99 -2.59
N GLU A 91 -3.34 -11.15 -2.65
CA GLU A 91 -3.53 -11.92 -3.89
C GLU A 91 -4.20 -11.10 -4.99
N ALA A 92 -5.31 -10.41 -4.66
CA ALA A 92 -6.04 -9.62 -5.64
C ALA A 92 -5.25 -8.40 -6.15
N ASN A 93 -4.50 -7.72 -5.27
CA ASN A 93 -3.67 -6.58 -5.67
C ASN A 93 -2.45 -7.04 -6.49
N LEU A 94 -1.84 -8.17 -6.13
CA LEU A 94 -0.71 -8.75 -6.86
C LEU A 94 -1.15 -9.26 -8.23
N ALA A 95 -2.26 -10.00 -8.32
CA ALA A 95 -2.84 -10.43 -9.59
C ALA A 95 -3.16 -9.24 -10.51
N HIS A 96 -3.72 -8.17 -9.96
CA HIS A 96 -3.96 -6.93 -10.72
C HIS A 96 -2.67 -6.30 -11.24
N PHE A 97 -1.63 -6.24 -10.41
CA PHE A 97 -0.30 -5.79 -10.82
C PHE A 97 0.25 -6.66 -11.97
N CYS A 98 0.26 -7.99 -11.82
CA CYS A 98 0.75 -8.92 -12.84
C CYS A 98 0.00 -8.78 -14.17
N ALA A 99 -1.32 -8.59 -14.12
CA ALA A 99 -2.16 -8.40 -15.30
C ALA A 99 -1.91 -7.06 -16.02
N LYS A 100 -1.46 -6.03 -15.29
CA LYS A 100 -1.20 -4.69 -15.83
C LYS A 100 0.26 -4.48 -16.25
N CYS A 101 1.21 -5.11 -15.57
CA CYS A 101 2.65 -4.95 -15.80
C CYS A 101 3.23 -5.95 -16.82
N SER A 102 2.43 -6.41 -17.78
CA SER A 102 2.92 -7.13 -18.98
C SER A 102 3.81 -6.26 -19.88
N GLN A 103 4.04 -4.99 -19.53
CA GLN A 103 4.80 -4.01 -20.29
C GLN A 103 5.78 -3.27 -19.37
N SER A 104 7.06 -3.63 -19.46
CA SER A 104 8.24 -2.79 -19.16
C SER A 104 8.11 -1.79 -17.98
N SER A 105 7.76 -2.25 -16.78
CA SER A 105 7.88 -1.44 -15.57
C SER A 105 9.35 -1.33 -15.14
N THR A 106 9.86 -0.11 -14.95
CA THR A 106 11.16 0.11 -14.32
C THR A 106 11.11 -0.31 -12.85
N TYR A 107 12.24 -0.80 -12.33
CA TYR A 107 12.37 -1.41 -10.99
C TYR A 107 11.81 -0.52 -9.86
N GLU A 108 11.83 0.80 -10.04
CA GLU A 108 11.34 1.80 -9.08
C GLU A 108 9.83 1.76 -8.81
N TYR A 109 9.06 1.13 -9.70
CA TYR A 109 7.60 1.01 -9.59
C TYR A 109 7.14 -0.41 -9.24
N LEU A 110 8.07 -1.30 -8.90
CA LEU A 110 7.70 -2.65 -8.45
C LEU A 110 7.10 -2.59 -7.04
N PRO A 111 6.06 -3.40 -6.77
CA PRO A 111 5.51 -3.51 -5.44
C PRO A 111 6.53 -4.11 -4.47
N LEU A 112 6.50 -3.65 -3.23
CA LEU A 112 7.12 -4.36 -2.11
C LEU A 112 6.13 -5.35 -1.55
N ILE A 113 6.57 -6.60 -1.43
CA ILE A 113 5.79 -7.67 -0.79
C ILE A 113 6.52 -8.10 0.47
N PHE A 114 5.76 -8.25 1.56
CA PHE A 114 6.27 -8.74 2.82
C PHE A 114 5.51 -10.01 3.24
N VAL A 115 6.25 -11.07 3.57
CA VAL A 115 5.70 -12.29 4.16
C VAL A 115 6.29 -12.48 5.54
N SER A 116 5.42 -12.57 6.55
CA SER A 116 5.83 -12.64 7.96
C SER A 116 6.81 -11.53 8.34
N GLY A 117 6.58 -10.32 7.82
CA GLY A 117 7.39 -9.11 8.08
C GLY A 117 8.69 -9.00 7.27
N LYS A 118 9.06 -10.01 6.49
CA LYS A 118 10.27 -10.01 5.65
C LYS A 118 9.93 -9.68 4.21
N GLU A 119 10.71 -8.79 3.60
CA GLU A 119 10.58 -8.50 2.17
C GLU A 119 10.93 -9.76 1.36
N VAL A 120 10.11 -10.06 0.37
CA VAL A 120 10.31 -11.21 -0.53
C VAL A 120 10.42 -10.76 -1.98
N PRO A 121 11.16 -11.49 -2.82
CA PRO A 121 11.22 -11.23 -4.26
C PRO A 121 9.84 -11.27 -4.92
N LEU A 122 9.65 -10.39 -5.92
CA LEU A 122 8.38 -10.25 -6.64
C LEU A 122 7.99 -11.50 -7.42
N ASP A 123 8.96 -12.11 -8.12
CA ASP A 123 8.80 -13.37 -8.85
C ASP A 123 8.27 -14.48 -7.94
N TRP A 124 8.93 -14.67 -6.78
CA TRP A 124 8.49 -15.63 -5.77
C TRP A 124 7.09 -15.33 -5.25
N ALA A 125 6.78 -14.06 -4.97
CA ALA A 125 5.45 -13.66 -4.51
C ALA A 125 4.37 -13.94 -5.58
N CYS A 126 4.67 -13.68 -6.85
CA CYS A 126 3.75 -13.93 -7.96
C CYS A 126 3.46 -15.42 -8.09
N GLU A 127 4.47 -16.28 -8.05
CA GLU A 127 4.29 -17.73 -8.08
C GLU A 127 3.44 -18.24 -6.91
N ARG A 128 3.63 -17.66 -5.72
CA ARG A 128 2.98 -18.13 -4.50
C ARG A 128 1.53 -17.65 -4.32
N PHE A 129 1.25 -16.39 -4.66
CA PHE A 129 0.02 -15.69 -4.30
C PHE A 129 -0.79 -15.21 -5.52
N ALA A 130 -0.23 -15.29 -6.73
CA ALA A 130 -0.94 -14.99 -7.97
C ALA A 130 -0.52 -15.98 -9.09
N PRO A 131 -0.59 -17.30 -8.84
CA PRO A 131 -0.23 -18.29 -9.86
C PRO A 131 -1.15 -18.13 -11.07
N ARG A 132 -0.55 -18.24 -12.26
CA ARG A 132 -1.25 -18.12 -13.55
C ARG A 132 -2.01 -19.37 -13.90
#